data_AF-Q3U1Z5-F1
#
_entry.id   AF-Q3U1Z5-F1
#
_cell.length_a   1.000
_cell.length_b   1.000
_cell.length_c   1.000
_cell.angle_alpha   90.00
_cell.angle_beta   90.00
_cell.angle_gamma   90.00
#
_symmetry.space_group_name_H-M   'P 1'
#
loop_
_entity.id
_entity.type
_entity.pdbx_description
1 polymer ?
#
loop_
_entity_poly.entity_id
_entity_poly.type
_entity_poly.pdbx_seq_one_letter_code
_entity_poly.pdbx_strand_id
1 'polypeptide(L)'
;MEAERPQEEDGEQSLPQDDQGWPPVNATARPWRSAPPSPPPPGTRHTALGPRSGSLLSLQTELLLDLVAEAQSRRLEEQRATFHTPEAPPNLAPAPPRLLEDKEQLYSTILSHQCQRIEAQRSDPPLPPGGQELLELLLRVQGGGRMEEQRSRPPTHTC
;
A
#
# COMPACT_ATOMS: atom_id res chain seq x y z
N MET A 1 -75.01 21.24 15.47
CA MET A 1 -74.53 20.97 14.11
C MET A 1 -73.21 21.71 14.00
N GLU A 2 -72.17 21.22 14.66
CA GLU A 2 -71.22 20.17 14.23
C GLU A 2 -70.25 20.66 13.15
N ALA A 3 -68.97 20.42 13.44
CA ALA A 3 -67.79 21.05 12.90
C ALA A 3 -67.06 20.13 11.91
N GLU A 4 -66.29 20.72 10.98
CA GLU A 4 -65.13 20.05 10.38
C GLU A 4 -64.13 21.10 9.86
N ARG A 5 -62.86 20.98 10.30
CA ARG A 5 -61.67 21.66 9.74
C ARG A 5 -60.99 20.70 8.76
N PRO A 6 -60.24 21.21 7.77
CA PRO A 6 -59.03 20.51 7.34
C PRO A 6 -57.78 21.40 7.36
N GLN A 7 -56.76 20.85 8.03
CA GLN A 7 -55.36 20.70 7.59
C GLN A 7 -54.51 21.94 7.27
N GLU A 8 -53.56 22.22 8.17
CA GLU A 8 -52.39 23.11 8.01
C GLU A 8 -51.10 22.27 7.96
N GLU A 9 -50.00 22.94 7.61
CA GLU A 9 -48.58 22.52 7.55
C GLU A 9 -48.13 22.02 6.18
N ASP A 10 -47.70 22.88 5.25
CA ASP A 10 -46.61 23.89 5.25
C ASP A 10 -45.26 23.28 4.86
N GLY A 11 -44.59 23.95 3.93
CA GLY A 11 -43.53 23.39 3.12
C GLY A 11 -42.16 23.50 3.74
N GLU A 12 -41.36 22.45 3.59
CA GLU A 12 -39.90 22.53 3.65
C GLU A 12 -39.30 22.01 2.35
N GLN A 13 -38.45 22.86 1.79
CA GLN A 13 -37.83 22.76 0.49
C GLN A 13 -36.49 22.01 0.59
N SER A 14 -36.12 21.34 -0.50
CA SER A 14 -34.73 21.12 -0.97
C SER A 14 -33.88 20.02 -0.31
N LEU A 15 -33.56 18.96 -1.07
CA LEU A 15 -32.29 18.77 -1.80
C LEU A 15 -32.33 17.44 -2.59
N PRO A 16 -31.67 17.34 -3.76
CA PRO A 16 -31.78 16.17 -4.63
C PRO A 16 -31.00 14.98 -4.08
N GLN A 17 -31.66 13.83 -4.15
CA GLN A 17 -31.23 12.51 -3.68
C GLN A 17 -30.05 12.00 -4.52
N ASP A 18 -28.82 12.23 -4.06
CA ASP A 18 -27.59 11.66 -4.61
C ASP A 18 -27.41 10.24 -4.02
N ASP A 19 -28.20 9.29 -4.51
CA ASP A 19 -28.08 7.87 -4.18
C ASP A 19 -27.08 7.21 -5.14
N GLN A 20 -25.82 7.65 -5.10
CA GLN A 20 -24.72 6.96 -5.79
C GLN A 20 -24.27 5.75 -4.97
N GLY A 21 -25.05 4.67 -5.08
CA GLY A 21 -24.68 3.34 -4.60
C GLY A 21 -23.39 2.84 -5.25
N TRP A 22 -22.56 2.15 -4.46
CA TRP A 22 -21.33 1.51 -4.91
C TRP A 22 -21.56 0.69 -6.20
N PRO A 23 -20.67 0.77 -7.21
CA PRO A 23 -20.83 0.01 -8.43
C PRO A 23 -20.83 -1.49 -8.11
N PRO A 24 -21.69 -2.29 -8.76
CA PRO A 24 -21.72 -3.73 -8.55
C PRO A 24 -20.38 -4.34 -8.93
N VAL A 25 -19.88 -5.21 -8.05
CA VAL A 25 -18.62 -5.97 -8.19
C VAL A 25 -18.69 -6.96 -9.37
N ASN A 26 -18.59 -6.45 -10.59
CA ASN A 26 -18.39 -7.27 -11.79
C ASN A 26 -16.88 -7.45 -12.07
N ALA A 27 -16.45 -8.71 -12.03
CA ALA A 27 -15.30 -9.34 -12.67
C ALA A 27 -13.89 -8.66 -12.61
N THR A 28 -12.95 -9.37 -11.97
CA THR A 28 -11.52 -9.44 -12.34
C THR A 28 -10.55 -8.34 -11.86
N ALA A 29 -10.97 -7.23 -11.25
CA ALA A 29 -10.02 -6.23 -10.76
C ALA A 29 -10.06 -6.05 -9.23
N ARG A 30 -9.01 -6.51 -8.52
CA ARG A 30 -8.80 -6.13 -7.11
C ARG A 30 -8.43 -4.63 -7.03
N PRO A 31 -9.04 -3.83 -6.13
CA PRO A 31 -8.88 -2.36 -6.10
C PRO A 31 -7.49 -1.85 -5.67
N TRP A 32 -6.64 -2.68 -5.08
CA TRP A 32 -5.41 -2.24 -4.43
C TRP A 32 -4.18 -2.62 -5.28
N ARG A 33 -3.83 -1.78 -6.28
CA ARG A 33 -2.50 -1.78 -6.91
C ARG A 33 -1.55 -0.94 -6.04
N SER A 34 -1.01 -1.50 -4.96
CA SER A 34 -0.05 -0.79 -4.10
C SER A 34 1.42 -0.93 -4.56
N ALA A 35 1.69 -1.52 -5.72
CA ALA A 35 3.03 -1.49 -6.31
C ALA A 35 2.94 -1.31 -7.84
N PRO A 36 3.61 -0.30 -8.42
CA PRO A 36 3.90 -0.32 -9.85
C PRO A 36 4.72 -1.58 -10.18
N PRO A 37 4.58 -2.15 -11.39
CA PRO A 37 5.39 -3.30 -11.80
C PRO A 37 6.88 -2.95 -11.70
N SER A 38 7.68 -3.86 -11.12
CA SER A 38 9.13 -3.69 -11.03
C SER A 38 9.74 -3.46 -12.42
N PRO A 39 10.65 -2.49 -12.59
CA PRO A 39 11.32 -2.28 -13.86
C PRO A 39 12.08 -3.56 -14.28
N PRO A 40 12.11 -3.90 -15.58
CA PRO A 40 12.87 -5.04 -16.06
C PRO A 40 14.37 -4.88 -15.72
N PRO A 41 15.09 -5.99 -15.47
CA PRO A 41 16.50 -5.94 -15.08
C PRO A 41 17.36 -5.28 -16.18
N PRO A 42 18.36 -4.47 -15.81
CA PRO A 42 19.27 -3.85 -16.76
C PRO A 42 20.15 -4.92 -17.40
N GLY A 43 19.85 -5.31 -18.63
CA GLY A 43 20.61 -6.36 -19.34
C GLY A 43 20.09 -6.70 -20.73
N THR A 44 18.82 -6.41 -21.03
CA THR A 44 18.26 -6.52 -22.39
C THR A 44 18.58 -5.27 -23.23
N ARG A 45 19.88 -4.94 -23.36
CA ARG A 45 20.35 -3.95 -24.32
C ARG A 45 20.60 -4.59 -25.68
N HIS A 46 19.52 -4.92 -26.38
CA HIS A 46 19.56 -5.07 -27.83
C HIS A 46 18.35 -4.36 -28.43
N THR A 47 18.64 -3.17 -28.96
CA THR A 47 17.93 -2.57 -30.09
C THR A 47 16.47 -2.16 -29.86
N ALA A 48 16.32 -0.85 -29.63
CA ALA A 48 15.22 0.01 -30.10
C ALA A 48 13.78 -0.33 -29.66
N LEU A 49 13.08 0.70 -29.22
CA LEU A 49 11.70 0.70 -28.71
C LEU A 49 11.67 0.33 -27.23
N GLY A 50 11.77 1.35 -26.37
CA GLY A 50 11.25 1.26 -25.01
C GLY A 50 9.79 0.80 -25.03
N PRO A 51 9.19 0.48 -23.87
CA PRO A 51 7.81 0.03 -23.82
C PRO A 51 6.94 1.09 -24.50
N ARG A 52 6.52 0.80 -25.75
CA ARG A 52 5.50 1.58 -26.43
C ARG A 52 4.26 1.37 -25.60
N SER A 53 3.98 2.33 -24.74
CA SER A 53 2.68 2.47 -24.08
C SER A 53 1.63 2.20 -25.14
N GLY A 54 0.73 1.24 -24.90
CA GLY A 54 -0.37 0.89 -25.80
C GLY A 54 -1.41 2.01 -25.83
N SER A 55 -0.97 3.18 -26.25
CA SER A 55 -1.57 4.45 -25.89
C SER A 55 -2.73 4.78 -26.81
N LEU A 56 -3.82 5.22 -26.19
CA LEU A 56 -4.98 5.79 -26.85
C LEU A 56 -4.73 7.25 -27.29
N LEU A 57 -3.49 7.74 -27.17
CA LEU A 57 -3.12 9.12 -27.46
C LEU A 57 -2.58 9.28 -28.89
N SER A 58 -2.64 10.50 -29.42
CA SER A 58 -2.06 10.85 -30.72
C SER A 58 -0.55 10.54 -30.73
N LEU A 59 -0.01 10.18 -31.90
CA LEU A 59 1.43 9.97 -32.10
C LEU A 59 2.27 11.16 -31.62
N GLN A 60 1.76 12.39 -31.77
CA GLN A 60 2.42 13.60 -31.29
C GLN A 60 2.50 13.64 -29.76
N THR A 61 1.45 13.17 -29.08
CA THR A 61 1.40 13.09 -27.62
C THR A 61 2.38 12.03 -27.12
N GLU A 62 2.48 10.88 -27.78
CA GLU A 62 3.48 9.86 -27.43
C GLU A 62 4.91 10.40 -27.55
N LEU A 63 5.24 11.12 -28.63
CA LEU A 63 6.55 11.74 -28.81
C LEU A 63 6.87 12.78 -27.72
N LEU A 64 5.86 13.58 -27.32
CA LEU A 64 6.00 14.52 -26.21
C LEU A 64 6.29 13.79 -24.88
N LEU A 65 5.56 12.69 -24.61
CA LEU A 65 5.75 11.89 -23.40
C LEU A 65 7.13 11.23 -23.37
N ASP A 66 7.62 10.73 -24.51
CA ASP A 66 8.97 10.17 -24.64
C ASP A 66 10.03 11.23 -24.33
N LEU A 67 9.90 12.45 -24.89
CA LEU A 67 10.83 13.56 -24.61
C LEU A 67 10.81 13.95 -23.12
N VAL A 68 9.63 14.01 -22.51
CA VAL A 68 9.48 14.31 -21.08
C VAL A 68 10.13 13.21 -20.23
N ALA A 69 9.91 11.94 -20.57
CA ALA A 69 10.49 10.80 -19.88
C ALA A 69 12.02 10.81 -19.98
N GLU A 70 12.57 11.10 -21.17
CA GLU A 70 14.01 11.25 -21.38
C GLU A 70 14.59 12.39 -20.54
N ALA A 71 13.98 13.58 -20.58
CA ALA A 71 14.40 14.74 -19.79
C ALA A 71 14.35 14.48 -18.28
N GLN A 72 13.29 13.81 -17.80
CA GLN A 72 13.14 13.42 -16.40
C GLN A 72 14.17 12.36 -16.00
N SER A 73 14.45 11.37 -16.86
CA SER A 73 15.44 10.33 -16.59
C SER A 73 16.85 10.91 -16.47
N ARG A 74 17.23 11.85 -17.36
CA ARG A 74 18.53 12.54 -17.32
C ARG A 74 18.71 13.33 -16.03
N ARG A 75 17.68 14.08 -15.62
CA ARG A 75 17.69 14.83 -14.36
C ARG A 75 17.85 13.91 -13.15
N LEU A 76 17.23 12.73 -13.15
CA LEU A 76 17.39 11.75 -12.07
C LEU A 76 18.78 11.11 -12.07
N GLU A 77 19.31 10.76 -13.23
CA GLU A 77 20.66 10.18 -13.36
C GLU A 77 21.74 11.15 -12.87
N GLU A 78 21.60 12.45 -13.15
CA GLU A 78 22.48 13.50 -12.64
C GLU A 78 22.42 13.65 -11.10
N GLN A 79 21.32 13.24 -10.46
CA GLN A 79 21.14 13.27 -9.01
C GLN A 79 21.51 11.94 -8.34
N ARG A 80 21.90 10.91 -9.11
CA ARG A 80 22.31 9.63 -8.54
C ARG A 80 23.72 9.74 -7.97
N ALA A 81 23.85 9.37 -6.70
CA ALA A 81 25.16 9.20 -6.09
C ALA A 81 25.87 8.00 -6.74
N THR A 82 27.08 8.21 -7.24
CA THR A 82 27.97 7.12 -7.66
C THR A 82 28.70 6.62 -6.43
N PHE A 83 28.37 5.42 -5.97
CA PHE A 83 29.14 4.75 -4.92
C PHE A 83 30.28 3.99 -5.59
N HIS A 84 31.49 4.51 -5.48
CA HIS A 84 32.67 3.71 -5.78
C HIS A 84 32.85 2.69 -4.67
N THR A 85 32.76 1.40 -5.00
CA THR A 85 33.21 0.36 -4.09
C THR A 85 34.72 0.57 -3.89
N PRO A 86 35.20 0.84 -2.66
CA PRO A 86 36.63 0.91 -2.44
C PRO A 86 37.22 -0.45 -2.80
N GLU A 87 38.22 -0.48 -3.68
CA GLU A 87 39.13 -1.63 -3.74
C GLU A 87 39.75 -1.76 -2.36
N ALA A 88 39.27 -2.72 -1.58
CA ALA A 88 39.80 -2.98 -0.26
C ALA A 88 41.26 -3.40 -0.42
N PRO A 89 42.24 -2.67 0.14
CA PRO A 89 43.58 -3.22 0.25
C PRO A 89 43.48 -4.50 1.10
N PRO A 90 44.25 -5.56 0.79
CA PRO A 90 44.17 -6.87 1.47
C PRO A 90 44.62 -6.85 2.95
N ASN A 91 44.54 -5.72 3.64
CA ASN A 91 45.05 -5.50 5.00
C ASN A 91 44.15 -4.60 5.85
N LEU A 92 42.83 -4.65 5.67
CA LEU A 92 41.91 -3.98 6.58
C LEU A 92 41.81 -4.80 7.88
N ALA A 93 42.60 -4.39 8.87
CA ALA A 93 42.34 -4.70 10.28
C ALA A 93 40.84 -4.51 10.60
N PRO A 94 40.27 -5.28 11.54
CA PRO A 94 38.86 -5.19 11.88
C PRO A 94 38.46 -3.73 12.07
N ALA A 95 37.44 -3.29 11.35
CA ALA A 95 36.95 -1.92 11.44
C ALA A 95 36.77 -1.54 12.92
N PRO A 96 37.17 -0.33 13.34
CA PRO A 96 37.04 0.08 14.73
C PRO A 96 35.57 -0.05 15.14
N PRO A 97 35.29 -0.57 16.36
CA PRO A 97 33.93 -0.93 16.80
C PRO A 97 32.92 0.19 16.53
N ARG A 98 33.34 1.45 16.70
CA ARG A 98 32.52 2.64 16.48
C ARG A 98 31.78 2.69 15.14
N LEU A 99 32.36 2.20 14.04
CA LEU A 99 31.70 2.21 12.73
C LEU A 99 30.50 1.23 12.71
N LEU A 100 30.63 0.09 13.39
CA LEU A 100 29.56 -0.88 13.52
C LEU A 100 28.42 -0.32 14.38
N GLU A 101 28.74 0.30 15.52
CA GLU A 101 27.73 0.97 16.35
C GLU A 101 27.02 2.12 15.60
N ASP A 102 27.75 2.95 14.84
CA ASP A 102 27.15 4.01 14.02
C ASP A 102 26.20 3.45 12.96
N LYS A 103 26.55 2.31 12.37
CA LYS A 103 25.71 1.60 11.38
C LYS A 103 24.44 1.02 12.03
N GLU A 104 24.55 0.42 13.22
CA GLU A 104 23.40 -0.06 13.99
C GLU A 104 22.49 1.08 14.43
N GLN A 105 23.06 2.20 14.87
CA GLN A 105 22.31 3.40 15.23
C GLN A 105 21.57 4.00 14.03
N LEU A 106 22.21 4.03 12.85
CA LEU A 106 21.57 4.44 11.60
C LEU A 106 20.40 3.52 11.26
N TYR A 107 20.56 2.20 11.33
CA TYR A 107 19.46 1.26 11.08
C TYR A 107 18.31 1.43 12.07
N SER A 108 18.60 1.59 13.36
CA SER A 108 17.59 1.85 14.39
C SER A 108 16.84 3.16 14.14
N THR A 109 17.55 4.22 13.72
CA THR A 109 16.97 5.52 13.36
C THR A 109 16.06 5.40 12.13
N ILE A 110 16.48 4.65 11.10
CA ILE A 110 15.65 4.42 9.91
C ILE A 110 14.39 3.64 10.28
N LEU A 111 14.53 2.55 11.04
CA LEU A 111 13.41 1.69 11.41
C LEU A 111 12.38 2.45 12.26
N SER A 112 12.84 3.16 13.30
CA SER A 112 11.96 3.95 14.18
C SER A 112 11.18 5.02 13.42
N HIS A 113 11.85 5.79 12.55
CA HIS A 113 11.18 6.82 11.75
C HIS A 113 10.19 6.23 10.73
N GLN A 114 10.54 5.09 10.11
CA GLN A 114 9.62 4.41 9.20
C GLN A 114 8.39 3.84 9.93
N CYS A 115 8.59 3.17 11.07
CA CYS A 115 7.49 2.68 11.91
C CYS A 115 6.57 3.83 12.33
N GLN A 116 7.13 4.94 12.82
CA GLN A 116 6.34 6.11 13.23
C GLN A 116 5.51 6.69 12.08
N ARG A 117 6.07 6.79 10.87
CA ARG A 117 5.32 7.26 9.69
C ARG A 117 4.21 6.29 9.29
N ILE A 118 4.48 4.99 9.32
CA ILE A 118 3.49 3.95 9.01
C ILE A 118 2.38 3.98 10.06
N GLU A 119 2.72 4.11 11.33
CA GLU A 119 1.78 4.23 12.46
C GLU A 119 0.91 5.48 12.34
N ALA A 120 1.49 6.63 11.98
CA ALA A 120 0.73 7.87 11.77
C ALA A 120 -0.24 7.78 10.57
N GLN A 121 0.00 6.86 9.63
CA GLN A 121 -0.88 6.59 8.49
C GLN A 121 -1.87 5.44 8.74
N ARG A 122 -1.83 4.80 9.92
CA ARG A 122 -2.83 3.81 10.31
C ARG A 122 -4.07 4.54 10.81
N SER A 123 -5.17 4.39 10.10
CA SER A 123 -6.50 4.70 10.60
C SER A 123 -7.16 3.43 11.13
N ASP A 124 -7.91 3.55 12.21
CA ASP A 124 -8.87 2.49 12.56
C ASP A 124 -9.91 2.38 11.45
N PRO A 125 -10.29 1.15 11.05
CA PRO A 125 -11.34 0.99 10.07
C PRO A 125 -12.64 1.59 10.63
N PRO A 126 -13.44 2.29 9.81
CA PRO A 126 -14.74 2.76 10.26
C PRO A 126 -15.60 1.54 10.63
N LEU A 127 -15.93 1.43 11.92
CA LEU A 127 -16.75 0.35 12.45
C LEU A 127 -18.22 0.78 12.43
N PRO A 128 -19.15 -0.08 11.95
CA PRO A 128 -20.57 0.17 12.09
C PRO A 128 -20.94 0.21 13.59
N PRO A 129 -22.08 0.84 13.97
CA PRO A 129 -22.60 0.72 15.34
C PRO A 129 -22.76 -0.77 15.71
N GLY A 130 -22.14 -1.21 16.81
CA GLY A 130 -22.09 -2.63 17.21
C GLY A 130 -20.94 -3.45 16.60
N GLY A 131 -20.08 -2.83 15.78
CA GLY A 131 -18.98 -3.50 15.09
C GLY A 131 -17.87 -3.99 16.03
N GLN A 132 -17.66 -3.31 17.16
CA GLN A 132 -16.62 -3.67 18.13
C GLN A 132 -16.96 -5.01 18.81
N GLU A 133 -18.21 -5.18 19.22
CA GLU A 133 -18.75 -6.39 19.84
C GLU A 133 -18.73 -7.57 18.85
N LEU A 134 -19.02 -7.32 17.58
CA LEU A 134 -18.91 -8.32 16.51
C LEU A 134 -17.46 -8.75 16.28
N LEU A 135 -16.50 -7.82 16.22
CA LEU A 135 -15.07 -8.14 16.10
C LEU A 135 -14.59 -8.97 17.29
N GLU A 136 -14.95 -8.57 18.52
CA GLU A 136 -14.62 -9.32 19.74
C GLU A 136 -15.25 -10.73 19.74
N LEU A 137 -16.51 -10.85 19.28
CA LEU A 137 -17.16 -12.14 19.11
C LEU A 137 -16.43 -12.99 18.06
N LEU A 138 -16.07 -12.44 16.91
CA LEU A 138 -15.32 -13.15 15.87
C LEU A 138 -13.97 -13.64 16.38
N LEU A 139 -13.21 -12.78 17.06
CA LEU A 139 -11.92 -13.12 17.65
C LEU A 139 -12.08 -14.27 18.67
N ARG A 140 -13.13 -14.23 19.50
CA ARG A 140 -13.44 -15.32 20.42
C ARG A 140 -13.91 -16.60 19.71
N VAL A 141 -14.69 -16.52 18.64
CA VAL A 141 -15.16 -17.72 17.92
C VAL A 141 -14.04 -18.37 17.11
N GLN A 142 -13.12 -17.56 16.57
CA GLN A 142 -12.03 -18.00 15.71
C GLN A 142 -10.79 -18.41 16.51
N GLY A 143 -10.48 -17.70 17.60
CA GLY A 143 -9.38 -18.01 18.52
C GLY A 143 -9.79 -18.86 19.72
N GLY A 144 -11.08 -18.90 20.07
CA GLY A 144 -11.60 -19.69 21.18
C GLY A 144 -11.80 -21.14 20.79
N GLY A 145 -10.80 -21.95 21.12
CA GLY A 145 -10.96 -23.38 21.28
C GLY A 145 -10.90 -24.20 20.00
N ARG A 146 -11.63 -23.84 18.93
CA ARG A 146 -11.76 -24.75 17.76
C ARG A 146 -10.44 -25.22 17.14
N MET A 147 -9.46 -24.33 17.06
CA MET A 147 -8.14 -24.71 16.53
C MET A 147 -7.38 -25.64 17.49
N GLU A 148 -7.50 -25.41 18.80
CA GLU A 148 -6.88 -26.26 19.83
C GLU A 148 -7.61 -27.61 19.97
N GLU A 149 -8.92 -27.63 19.78
CA GLU A 149 -9.76 -28.84 19.74
C GLU A 149 -9.44 -29.73 18.53
N GLN A 150 -9.07 -29.12 17.40
CA GLN A 150 -8.69 -29.82 16.16
C GLN A 150 -7.20 -30.18 16.13
N ARG A 151 -6.39 -29.70 17.09
CA ARG A 151 -4.98 -30.08 17.18
C ARG A 151 -4.86 -31.51 17.67
N SER A 152 -4.41 -32.40 16.79
CA SER A 152 -3.99 -33.74 17.20
C SER A 152 -2.78 -33.64 18.12
N ARG A 153 -2.86 -34.22 19.32
CA ARG A 153 -1.67 -34.45 20.13
C ARG A 153 -0.75 -35.44 19.40
N PRO A 154 0.56 -35.18 19.30
CA PRO A 154 1.48 -36.15 18.73
C PRO A 154 1.45 -37.43 19.59
N PRO A 155 1.52 -38.62 18.97
CA PRO A 155 1.55 -39.87 19.71
C PRO A 155 2.79 -39.90 20.62
N THR A 156 2.57 -40.13 21.92
CA THR A 156 3.64 -40.42 22.87
C THR A 156 4.18 -41.82 22.58
N HIS A 157 5.22 -41.89 21.77
CA HIS A 157 6.02 -43.11 21.65
C HIS A 157 6.88 -43.24 22.92
N THR A 158 6.46 -44.12 23.82
CA THR A 158 7.36 -44.77 24.77
C THR A 158 8.27 -45.69 23.97
N CYS A 159 9.58 -45.48 24.08
CA CYS A 159 10.62 -46.38 23.55
C CYS A 159 10.47 -47.78 24.13
#